data_AF-A0A8X8W2Q2-F1
#
_entry.id   AF-A0A8X8W2Q2-F1
#
_cell.length_a   1.000
_cell.length_b   1.000
_cell.length_c   1.000
_cell.angle_alpha   90.00
_cell.angle_beta   90.00
_cell.angle_gamma   90.00
#
_symmetry.space_group_name_H-M   'P 1'
#
loop_
_entity.id
_entity.type
_entity.pdbx_description
1 polymer ?
#
loop_
_entity_poly.entity_id
_entity_poly.type
_entity_poly.pdbx_seq_one_letter_code
_entity_poly.pdbx_strand_id
1 'polypeptide(L)'
;MAISATMFGAILGMGTQMYSNALRKLPYMHHPWEHVLGMGLGALFVNQLIKFDAKAQEDLDKLLIKAKQANERRYFVPKLKMLVVLCYQGLQQKAIED
;
A
#
# COMPACT_ATOMS: atom_id res chain seq x y z
N MET A 1 10.80 -8.41 14.61
CA MET A 1 9.40 -7.95 14.57
C MET A 1 8.35 -9.07 14.48
N ALA A 2 8.71 -10.34 14.25
CA ALA A 2 7.71 -11.42 14.15
C ALA A 2 7.04 -11.79 15.50
N ILE A 3 7.81 -11.76 16.59
CA ILE A 3 7.29 -12.07 17.94
C ILE A 3 6.31 -10.99 18.40
N SER A 4 6.64 -9.70 18.18
CA SER A 4 5.74 -8.59 18.53
C SER A 4 4.44 -8.66 17.73
N ALA A 5 4.51 -8.90 16.41
CA ALA A 5 3.31 -9.05 15.58
C ALA A 5 2.41 -10.21 16.02
N THR A 6 3.02 -11.35 16.35
CA THR A 6 2.29 -12.55 16.82
C THR A 6 1.67 -12.30 18.20
N MET A 7 2.38 -11.63 19.11
CA MET A 7 1.83 -11.22 20.41
C MET A 7 0.68 -10.23 20.28
N PHE A 8 0.81 -9.22 19.43
CA PHE A 8 -0.27 -8.27 19.16
C PHE A 8 -1.50 -8.97 18.59
N GLY A 9 -1.32 -9.88 17.63
CA GLY A 9 -2.41 -10.69 17.08
C GLY A 9 -3.07 -11.60 18.10
N ALA A 10 -2.29 -12.22 18.99
CA ALA A 10 -2.83 -13.06 20.05
C ALA A 10 -3.66 -12.25 21.06
N ILE A 11 -3.17 -11.07 21.49
CA ILE A 11 -3.90 -10.18 22.40
C ILE A 11 -5.18 -9.65 21.74
N LEU A 12 -5.11 -9.30 20.45
CA LEU A 12 -6.30 -8.87 19.68
C LEU A 12 -7.34 -9.98 19.62
N GLY A 13 -6.92 -11.20 19.29
CA GLY A 13 -7.80 -12.37 19.23
C GLY A 13 -8.44 -12.72 20.57
N MET A 14 -7.68 -12.64 21.66
CA MET A 14 -8.20 -12.80 23.02
C MET A 14 -9.17 -11.67 23.39
N GLY A 15 -8.82 -10.42 23.10
CA GLY A 15 -9.65 -9.25 23.38
C GLY A 15 -10.99 -9.29 22.63
N THR A 16 -10.99 -9.73 21.36
CA THR A 16 -12.21 -9.89 20.57
C THR A 16 -13.14 -10.96 21.16
N GLN A 17 -12.60 -12.09 21.61
CA GLN A 17 -13.40 -13.14 22.25
C GLN A 17 -13.92 -12.72 23.63
N MET A 18 -13.10 -12.05 24.44
CA MET A 18 -13.55 -11.48 25.72
C MET A 18 -14.64 -10.43 25.53
N TYR A 19 -14.52 -9.60 24.50
CA TYR A 19 -15.53 -8.60 24.15
C TYR A 19 -16.85 -9.23 23.69
N SER A 20 -16.77 -10.30 22.89
CA SER A 20 -17.96 -11.06 22.47
C SER A 20 -18.74 -11.62 23.67
N ASN A 21 -18.02 -12.16 24.66
CA ASN A 21 -18.63 -12.68 25.89
C ASN A 21 -19.22 -11.57 26.77
N ALA A 22 -18.55 -10.41 26.83
CA ALA A 22 -19.05 -9.23 27.55
C ALA A 22 -20.38 -8.71 26.97
N LEU A 23 -20.51 -8.66 25.64
CA LEU A 23 -21.76 -8.26 24.97
C LEU A 23 -22.92 -9.22 25.27
N ARG A 24 -22.63 -10.51 25.47
CA ARG A 24 -23.62 -11.53 25.83
C ARG A 24 -23.95 -11.56 27.33
N LYS A 25 -23.32 -10.69 28.14
CA LYS A 25 -23.42 -10.68 29.61
C LYS A 25 -23.04 -12.03 30.26
N LEU A 26 -22.27 -12.88 29.56
CA LEU A 26 -21.77 -14.15 30.09
C LEU A 26 -20.45 -13.91 30.86
N PRO A 27 -20.10 -14.76 31.84
CA PRO A 27 -18.80 -14.67 32.51
C PRO A 27 -17.67 -14.78 31.48
N TYR A 28 -16.66 -13.91 31.61
CA TYR A 28 -15.61 -13.69 30.60
C TYR A 28 -14.92 -14.97 30.09
N MET A 29 -14.80 -16.01 30.92
CA MET A 29 -14.10 -17.25 30.61
C MET A 29 -15.03 -18.48 30.55
N HIS A 30 -16.26 -18.34 30.04
CA HIS A 30 -17.19 -19.46 29.93
C HIS A 30 -16.62 -20.64 29.09
N HIS A 31 -15.93 -20.33 27.98
CA HIS A 31 -15.25 -21.32 27.14
C HIS A 31 -13.78 -20.96 26.91
N PRO A 32 -12.85 -21.44 27.76
CA PRO A 32 -11.44 -21.06 27.68
C PRO A 32 -10.74 -21.51 26.40
N TRP A 33 -11.21 -22.59 25.77
CA TRP A 33 -10.69 -23.08 24.50
C TRP A 33 -11.02 -22.17 23.31
N GLU A 34 -12.13 -21.44 23.36
CA GLU A 34 -12.48 -20.46 22.32
C GLU A 34 -11.52 -19.27 22.32
N HIS A 35 -11.00 -18.89 23.49
CA HIS A 35 -9.98 -17.85 23.63
C HIS A 35 -8.63 -18.29 23.04
N VAL A 36 -8.25 -19.55 23.24
CA VAL A 36 -7.02 -20.12 22.65
C VAL A 36 -7.13 -20.19 21.12
N LEU A 37 -8.30 -20.59 20.60
CA LEU A 37 -8.57 -20.56 19.16
C LEU A 37 -8.58 -19.12 18.61
N GLY A 38 -9.17 -18.18 19.35
CA GLY A 38 -9.17 -16.75 19.00
C GLY A 38 -7.77 -16.15 18.97
N MET A 39 -6.92 -16.49 19.94
CA MET A 39 -5.51 -16.11 19.96
C MET A 39 -4.74 -16.67 18.75
N GLY A 40 -4.94 -17.95 18.44
CA GLY A 40 -4.30 -18.60 17.29
C GLY A 40 -4.72 -17.98 15.96
N LEU A 41 -6.02 -17.73 15.78
CA LEU A 41 -6.55 -17.03 14.61
C LEU A 41 -6.06 -15.59 14.51
N GLY A 42 -6.03 -14.86 15.62
CA GLY A 42 -5.53 -13.48 15.66
C GLY A 42 -4.04 -13.37 15.31
N ALA A 43 -3.23 -14.31 15.79
CA ALA A 43 -1.81 -14.40 15.47
C ALA A 43 -1.56 -14.71 13.98
N LEU A 44 -2.31 -15.64 13.39
CA LEU A 44 -2.23 -15.93 11.96
C LEU A 44 -2.69 -14.74 11.12
N PHE A 45 -3.78 -14.10 11.54
CA PHE A 45 -4.35 -12.95 10.85
C PHE A 45 -3.37 -11.78 10.77
N VAL A 46 -2.77 -11.37 11.89
CA VAL A 46 -1.80 -10.25 11.89
C VAL A 46 -0.56 -10.57 11.06
N ASN A 47 -0.08 -11.82 11.10
CA ASN A 47 1.04 -12.25 10.25
C ASN A 47 0.69 -12.19 8.75
N GLN A 48 -0.54 -12.53 8.38
CA GLN A 48 -1.01 -12.40 7.00
C GLN A 48 -1.19 -10.93 6.60
N LEU A 49 -1.66 -10.10 7.52
CA LEU A 49 -1.91 -8.67 7.30
C LEU A 49 -0.59 -7.92 7.05
N ILE A 50 0.48 -8.21 7.79
CA ILE A 50 1.80 -7.61 7.55
C ILE A 50 2.36 -7.99 6.17
N LYS A 51 2.17 -9.25 5.74
CA LYS A 51 2.57 -9.69 4.39
C LYS A 51 1.76 -8.98 3.32
N PHE A 52 0.47 -8.75 3.56
CA PHE A 52 -0.41 -8.03 2.66
C PHE A 52 0.00 -6.56 2.54
N ASP A 53 0.30 -5.90 3.67
CA ASP A 53 0.74 -4.50 3.72
C ASP A 53 2.04 -4.29 2.91
N ALA A 54 3.01 -5.19 3.07
CA ALA A 54 4.26 -5.14 2.30
C ALA A 54 4.04 -5.25 0.78
N LYS A 55 3.12 -6.13 0.34
CA LYS A 55 2.77 -6.24 -1.09
C LYS A 55 2.01 -5.00 -1.59
N ALA A 56 1.08 -4.48 -0.79
CA ALA A 56 0.31 -3.31 -1.14
C ALA A 56 1.20 -2.08 -1.35
N GLN A 57 2.24 -1.93 -0.51
CA GLN A 57 3.22 -0.86 -0.66
C GLN A 57 4.04 -0.98 -1.94
N GLU A 58 4.52 -2.19 -2.26
CA GLU A 58 5.27 -2.45 -3.50
C GLU A 58 4.42 -2.17 -4.75
N ASP A 59 3.15 -2.58 -4.73
CA ASP A 59 2.24 -2.34 -5.85
C ASP A 59 1.87 -0.86 -5.99
N LEU A 60 1.79 -0.12 -4.88
CA LEU A 60 1.57 1.32 -4.89
C LEU A 60 2.75 2.07 -5.52
N ASP A 61 3.99 1.70 -5.17
CA ASP A 61 5.20 2.30 -5.75
C ASP A 61 5.27 2.07 -7.27
N LYS A 62 4.91 0.88 -7.74
CA LYS A 62 4.82 0.59 -9.18
C LYS A 62 3.79 1.48 -9.88
N LEU A 63 2.63 1.70 -9.27
CA LEU A 63 1.59 2.57 -9.84
C LEU A 63 2.03 4.03 -9.87
N LEU A 64 2.75 4.49 -8.85
CA LEU A 64 3.30 5.85 -8.78
C LEU A 64 4.34 6.09 -9.89
N ILE A 65 5.24 5.12 -10.11
CA ILE A 65 6.23 5.19 -11.20
C ILE A 65 5.51 5.21 -12.56
N LYS A 66 4.52 4.34 -12.77
CA LYS A 66 3.72 4.31 -14.02
C LYS A 66 3.01 5.64 -14.25
N ALA A 67 2.40 6.21 -13.22
CA ALA A 67 1.73 7.50 -13.30
C ALA A 67 2.71 8.63 -13.65
N LYS A 68 3.90 8.64 -13.04
CA LYS A 68 4.95 9.63 -13.35
C LYS A 68 5.44 9.51 -14.80
N GLN A 69 5.72 8.30 -15.27
CA GLN A 69 6.13 8.06 -16.66
C GLN A 69 5.04 8.45 -17.67
N ALA A 70 3.77 8.22 -17.34
CA ALA A 70 2.65 8.66 -18.19
C ALA A 70 2.57 10.18 -18.27
N ASN A 71 2.80 10.89 -17.16
CA ASN A 71 2.83 12.35 -17.12
C ASN A 71 4.03 12.93 -17.88
N GLU A 72 5.20 12.33 -17.76
CA GLU A 72 6.39 12.73 -18.51
C GLU A 72 6.17 12.58 -20.03
N ARG A 73 5.53 11.48 -20.46
CA ARG A 73 5.13 11.27 -21.87
C ARG A 73 4.12 12.31 -22.36
N ARG A 74 3.22 12.77 -21.49
CA ARG A 74 2.15 13.73 -21.84
C ARG A 74 2.63 15.18 -21.91
N TYR A 75 3.55 15.59 -21.04
CA TYR A 75 3.94 17.01 -20.91
C TYR A 75 5.37 17.33 -21.33
N PHE A 76 6.35 16.44 -21.12
CA PHE A 76 7.75 16.75 -21.45
C PHE A 76 8.08 16.52 -22.93
N VAL A 77 7.66 15.39 -23.49
CA VAL A 77 8.00 15.03 -24.88
C VAL A 77 7.39 16.00 -25.90
N PRO A 78 6.10 16.40 -25.81
CA PRO A 78 5.51 17.34 -26.77
C PRO A 78 6.08 18.76 -26.63
N LYS A 79 6.34 19.21 -25.39
CA LYS A 79 6.84 20.55 -25.12
C LYS A 79 8.29 20.71 -25.60
N LEU A 80 9.15 19.70 -25.38
CA LEU A 80 10.52 19.69 -25.90
C LEU A 80 10.56 19.55 -27.42
N LYS A 81 9.70 18.69 -27.99
CA LYS A 81 9.62 18.49 -29.44
C LYS A 81 9.14 19.74 -30.17
N MET A 82 8.17 20.46 -29.60
CA MET A 82 7.72 21.75 -30.13
C MET A 82 8.82 22.82 -30.05
N LEU A 83 9.55 22.88 -28.94
CA LEU A 83 10.61 23.88 -28.73
C LEU A 83 11.81 23.64 -29.66
N VAL A 84 12.19 22.38 -29.90
CA VAL A 84 13.25 22.02 -30.85
C VAL A 84 12.81 22.29 -32.30
N VAL A 85 11.56 21.97 -32.67
CA VAL A 85 11.04 22.29 -34.01
C VAL A 85 11.00 23.80 -34.26
N LEU A 86 10.56 24.58 -33.28
CA LEU A 86 10.58 26.05 -33.36
C LEU A 86 12.02 26.60 -33.47
N CYS A 87 12.97 26.03 -32.73
CA CYS A 87 14.38 26.42 -32.83
C CYS A 87 15.00 26.06 -34.19
N TYR A 88 14.68 24.88 -34.75
CA TYR A 88 15.12 24.46 -36.08
C TYR A 88 14.53 25.32 -37.20
N GLN A 89 13.24 25.66 -37.13
CA GLN A 89 12.61 26.55 -38.10
C GLN A 89 13.19 27.96 -38.04
N GLY A 90 13.49 28.48 -36.84
CA GLY A 90 14.16 29.77 -36.69
C GLY A 90 15.58 29.81 -37.26
N LEU A 91 16.35 28.71 -37.13
CA LEU A 91 17.67 28.58 -37.74
C LEU A 91 17.61 28.46 -39.28
N GLN A 92 16.62 27.74 -39.80
CA GLN A 92 16.41 27.62 -41.25
C GLN A 92 16.02 28.95 -41.90
N GLN A 93 15.18 29.76 -41.24
CA GLN A 93 14.85 31.11 -41.74
C GLN A 93 16.07 32.03 -41.77
N LYS A 94 16.93 31.97 -40.74
CA LYS A 94 18.15 32.78 -40.67
C LYS A 94 19.20 32.42 -41.74
N ALA A 95 19.31 31.14 -42.10
CA ALA A 95 20.28 30.66 -43.10
C ALA A 95 19.86 30.91 -44.57
N ILE A 96 18.64 31.40 -44.81
CA ILE A 96 18.09 31.73 -46.15
C ILE A 96 18.14 33.25 -46.40
N GLU A 97 18.29 34.06 -45.35
CA GLU A 97 18.39 35.53 -45.40
C GLU A 97 19.84 36.05 -45.53
N ASP A 98 20.84 35.19 -45.39
CA ASP A 98 22.27 35.46 -45.63
C ASP A 98 22.70 35.01 -47.05
#